data_AF-A0A8S0SC45-F1
#
_entry.id   AF-A0A8S0SC45-F1
#
_cell.length_a   1.000
_cell.length_b   1.000
_cell.length_c   1.000
_cell.angle_alpha   90.00
_cell.angle_beta   90.00
_cell.angle_gamma   90.00
#
_symmetry.space_group_name_H-M   'P 1'
#
loop_
_entity.id
_entity.type
_entity.pdbx_description
1 polymer ?
#
loop_
_entity_poly.entity_id
_entity_poly.type
_entity_poly.pdbx_seq_one_letter_code
_entity_poly.pdbx_strand_id
1 'polypeptide(L)'
;ITALVVWLVYRPHDPKFKVVSLVIYDLNFTSPPYTSTTMQFTVITRNPKERVSFYYDQLSAFVSYKNQVITPPLSLPSLYYDSKSTVALSLVLVGGAVTVSVEVANGLVMDQSYGW
;
A
#
# COMPACT_ATOMS: atom_id res chain seq x y z
N ILE A 1 -38.35 -6.35 -11.34
CA ILE A 1 -38.25 -4.96 -10.82
C ILE A 1 -37.49 -4.92 -9.48
N THR A 2 -37.83 -5.78 -8.51
CA THR A 2 -37.13 -5.89 -7.21
C THR A 2 -35.62 -6.13 -7.32
N ALA A 3 -35.16 -7.04 -8.17
CA ALA A 3 -33.73 -7.31 -8.36
C ALA A 3 -32.92 -6.10 -8.85
N LEU A 4 -33.52 -5.24 -9.69
CA LEU A 4 -32.87 -4.05 -10.24
C LEU A 4 -32.72 -2.94 -9.18
N VAL A 5 -33.71 -2.83 -8.28
CA VAL A 5 -33.68 -1.90 -7.15
C VAL A 5 -32.64 -2.35 -6.12
N VAL A 6 -32.61 -3.64 -5.78
CA VAL A 6 -31.58 -4.20 -4.87
C VAL A 6 -30.18 -3.98 -5.44
N TRP A 7 -29.98 -4.23 -6.74
CA TRP A 7 -28.70 -3.98 -7.42
C TRP A 7 -28.30 -2.50 -7.41
N LEU A 8 -29.24 -1.58 -7.63
CA LEU A 8 -28.96 -0.13 -7.61
C LEU A 8 -28.57 0.37 -6.21
N VAL A 9 -29.18 -0.18 -5.16
CA VAL A 9 -28.89 0.17 -3.76
C VAL A 9 -27.54 -0.41 -3.31
N TYR A 10 -27.24 -1.66 -3.69
CA TYR A 10 -25.99 -2.34 -3.32
C TYR A 10 -24.83 -2.10 -4.28
N ARG A 11 -25.01 -1.28 -5.32
CA ARG A 11 -24.01 -1.07 -6.37
C ARG A 11 -22.64 -0.81 -5.72
N PRO A 12 -21.67 -1.74 -5.87
CA PRO A 12 -20.36 -1.58 -5.26
C PRO A 12 -19.74 -0.33 -5.84
N HIS A 13 -19.34 0.59 -4.97
CA HIS A 13 -18.61 1.78 -5.36
C HIS A 13 -17.13 1.47 -5.19
N ASP A 14 -16.34 1.67 -6.23
CA ASP A 14 -14.90 1.46 -6.16
C ASP A 14 -14.30 2.39 -5.10
N PRO A 15 -13.66 1.85 -4.05
CA PRO A 15 -13.00 2.66 -3.05
C PRO A 15 -11.84 3.42 -3.68
N LYS A 16 -11.74 4.72 -3.37
CA LYS A 16 -10.66 5.56 -3.86
C LYS A 16 -9.58 5.67 -2.79
N PHE A 17 -8.43 5.05 -3.06
CA PHE A 17 -7.21 5.18 -2.28
C PHE A 17 -6.28 6.16 -2.97
N LYS A 18 -5.70 7.10 -2.21
CA LYS A 18 -4.68 8.01 -2.70
C LYS A 18 -3.47 7.94 -1.78
N VAL A 19 -2.30 7.62 -2.34
CA VAL A 19 -1.04 7.80 -1.62
C VAL A 19 -0.74 9.30 -1.61
N VAL A 20 -0.62 9.88 -0.42
CA VAL A 20 -0.39 11.32 -0.25
C VAL A 20 1.07 11.61 0.08
N SER A 21 1.77 10.67 0.70
CA SER A 21 3.19 10.83 1.01
C SER A 21 3.90 9.49 1.05
N LEU A 22 5.14 9.47 0.59
CA LEU A 22 6.08 8.35 0.70
C LEU A 22 7.42 8.92 1.17
N VAL A 23 7.93 8.38 2.26
CA VAL A 23 9.21 8.73 2.87
C VAL A 23 10.04 7.46 2.92
N ILE A 24 11.25 7.50 2.38
CA ILE A 24 12.20 6.39 2.43
C ILE A 24 13.22 6.73 3.51
N TYR A 25 13.25 5.96 4.59
CA TYR A 25 14.17 6.18 5.71
C TYR A 25 15.49 5.47 5.52
N ASP A 26 15.45 4.21 5.08
CA ASP A 26 16.63 3.40 4.86
C ASP A 26 16.41 2.48 3.66
N LEU A 27 17.45 2.32 2.85
CA LEU A 27 17.41 1.51 1.65
C LEU A 27 18.78 0.87 1.45
N ASN A 28 19.00 -0.26 2.08
CA ASN A 28 20.26 -1.00 2.07
C ASN A 28 20.16 -2.27 1.21
N PHE A 29 20.87 -2.24 0.09
CA PHE A 29 20.99 -3.33 -0.89
C PHE A 29 22.39 -3.96 -0.91
N THR A 30 23.24 -3.67 0.08
CA THR A 30 24.68 -3.96 0.01
C THR A 30 25.01 -5.46 0.14
N SER A 31 24.05 -6.31 0.52
CA SER A 31 24.25 -7.77 0.64
C SER A 31 23.22 -8.60 -0.15
N PRO A 32 23.30 -8.63 -1.50
CA PRO A 32 22.46 -9.53 -2.30
C PRO A 32 22.56 -10.98 -1.80
N PRO A 33 21.45 -11.74 -1.70
CA PRO A 33 20.09 -11.42 -2.15
C PRO A 33 19.23 -10.65 -1.12
N TYR A 34 19.79 -10.28 0.03
CA TYR A 34 19.05 -9.67 1.14
C TYR A 34 19.01 -8.15 1.00
N THR A 35 17.81 -7.62 1.06
CA THR A 35 17.56 -6.17 1.10
C THR A 35 16.97 -5.80 2.45
N SER A 36 17.46 -4.70 3.03
CA SER A 36 16.79 -4.02 4.13
C SER A 36 16.26 -2.68 3.63
N THR A 37 14.96 -2.44 3.78
CA THR A 37 14.28 -1.22 3.35
C THR A 37 13.30 -0.78 4.42
N THR A 38 13.40 0.48 4.83
CA THR A 38 12.47 1.12 5.76
C THR A 38 11.81 2.29 5.05
N MET A 39 10.50 2.20 4.86
CA MET A 39 9.70 3.19 4.16
C MET A 39 8.46 3.51 4.97
N GLN A 40 8.04 4.76 4.97
CA GLN A 40 6.75 5.17 5.52
C GLN A 40 5.90 5.77 4.43
N PHE A 41 4.68 5.28 4.27
CA PHE A 41 3.72 5.88 3.38
C PHE A 41 2.49 6.36 4.15
N THR A 42 1.88 7.40 3.61
CA THR A 42 0.60 7.92 4.08
C THR A 42 -0.43 7.72 2.98
N VAL A 43 -1.43 6.90 3.24
CA VAL A 43 -2.56 6.68 2.34
C VAL A 43 -3.78 7.38 2.89
N ILE A 44 -4.44 8.16 2.05
CA ILE A 44 -5.74 8.74 2.33
C ILE A 44 -6.80 7.96 1.56
N THR A 45 -7.84 7.62 2.28
CA THR A 45 -8.97 6.84 1.81
C THR A 45 -10.23 7.63 2.07
N ARG A 46 -11.11 7.67 1.09
CA ARG A 46 -12.34 8.46 1.19
C ARG A 46 -13.54 7.58 0.92
N ASN A 47 -14.46 7.56 1.88
CA ASN A 47 -15.79 7.00 1.68
C ASN A 47 -16.73 8.10 1.14
N PRO A 48 -17.15 8.07 -0.13
CA PRO A 48 -18.05 9.09 -0.68
C PRO A 48 -19.52 8.89 -0.26
N LYS A 49 -19.88 7.74 0.34
CA LYS A 49 -21.26 7.43 0.72
C LYS A 49 -21.59 7.98 2.11
N GLU A 50 -22.75 8.61 2.22
CA GLU A 50 -23.27 9.18 3.47
C GLU A 50 -24.13 8.19 4.28
N ARG A 51 -24.48 7.03 3.71
CA ARG A 51 -25.40 6.07 4.34
C ARG A 51 -24.83 4.66 4.47
N VAL A 52 -23.57 4.48 4.10
CA VAL A 52 -22.91 3.18 4.08
C VAL A 52 -21.58 3.33 4.80
N SER A 53 -21.45 2.66 5.94
CA SER A 53 -20.17 2.49 6.62
C SER A 53 -19.43 1.31 6.01
N PHE A 54 -18.13 1.46 5.74
CA PHE A 54 -17.30 0.37 5.24
C PHE A 54 -16.40 -0.12 6.37
N TYR A 55 -16.42 -1.44 6.57
CA TYR A 55 -15.49 -2.10 7.45
C TYR A 55 -14.51 -2.91 6.60
N TYR A 56 -13.24 -2.55 6.68
CA TYR A 56 -12.18 -3.31 6.05
C TYR A 56 -11.47 -4.14 7.11
N ASP A 57 -11.67 -5.46 7.04
CA ASP A 57 -11.14 -6.42 8.03
C ASP A 57 -9.66 -6.74 7.76
N GLN A 58 -9.32 -7.07 6.50
CA GLN A 58 -7.98 -7.49 6.10
C GLN A 58 -7.46 -6.64 4.95
N LEU A 59 -6.76 -5.57 5.31
CA LEU A 59 -6.01 -4.77 4.35
C LEU A 59 -4.54 -5.17 4.45
N SER A 60 -3.88 -5.33 3.30
CA SER A 60 -2.44 -5.60 3.24
C SER A 60 -1.79 -4.65 2.24
N ALA A 61 -0.64 -4.11 2.59
CA ALA A 61 0.13 -3.24 1.71
C ALA A 61 1.54 -3.78 1.51
N PHE A 62 2.02 -3.71 0.28
CA PHE A 62 3.38 -4.11 -0.09
C PHE A 62 3.92 -3.12 -1.11
N VAL A 63 5.24 -3.05 -1.21
CA VAL A 63 5.96 -2.26 -2.21
C VAL A 63 6.62 -3.19 -3.19
N SER A 64 6.44 -2.90 -4.47
CA SER A 64 7.15 -3.55 -5.57
C SER A 64 8.02 -2.56 -6.32
N TYR A 65 9.21 -3.02 -6.73
CA TYR A 65 10.14 -2.29 -7.58
C TYR A 65 10.51 -3.16 -8.78
N LYS A 66 10.44 -2.60 -10.01
CA LYS A 66 10.69 -3.33 -11.27
C LYS A 66 10.01 -4.71 -11.33
N ASN A 67 8.71 -4.76 -11.00
CA ASN A 67 7.88 -5.97 -10.92
C ASN A 67 8.29 -7.01 -9.85
N GLN A 68 9.21 -6.68 -8.95
CA GLN A 68 9.59 -7.54 -7.84
C GLN A 68 9.18 -6.93 -6.51
N VAL A 69 8.53 -7.73 -5.66
CA VAL A 69 8.16 -7.31 -4.33
C VAL A 69 9.43 -7.18 -3.48
N ILE A 70 9.68 -5.98 -2.97
CA ILE A 70 10.88 -5.67 -2.17
C ILE A 70 10.60 -5.66 -0.65
N THR A 71 9.32 -5.75 -0.26
CA THR A 71 8.87 -5.70 1.14
C THR A 71 7.81 -6.78 1.39
N PRO A 72 7.79 -7.42 2.56
CA PRO A 72 6.70 -8.31 2.90
C PRO A 72 5.38 -7.52 3.00
N PRO A 73 4.22 -8.16 2.73
CA PRO A 73 2.93 -7.50 2.91
C PRO A 73 2.72 -7.15 4.38
N LEU A 74 2.52 -5.86 4.66
CA LEU A 74 2.16 -5.37 5.97
C LEU A 74 0.64 -5.40 6.13
N SER A 75 0.17 -6.16 7.12
CA SER A 75 -1.23 -6.12 7.53
C SER A 75 -1.56 -4.77 8.17
N LEU A 76 -2.51 -4.08 7.57
CA LEU A 76 -3.08 -2.85 8.09
C LEU A 76 -4.09 -3.16 9.20
N PRO A 77 -4.21 -2.30 10.22
CA PRO A 77 -5.28 -2.43 11.21
C PRO A 77 -6.64 -2.30 10.53
N SER A 78 -7.67 -2.91 11.13
CA SER A 78 -9.02 -2.81 10.60
C SER A 78 -9.49 -1.36 10.61
N LEU A 79 -10.11 -0.95 9.50
CA LEU A 79 -10.51 0.44 9.30
C LEU A 79 -12.01 0.53 9.24
N TYR A 80 -12.54 1.31 10.17
CA TYR A 80 -13.94 1.68 10.20
C TYR A 80 -14.12 3.04 9.55
N TYR A 81 -14.78 3.04 8.38
CA TYR A 81 -15.18 4.28 7.72
C TYR A 81 -16.61 4.59 8.12
N ASP A 82 -16.76 5.63 8.93
CA ASP A 82 -18.05 6.25 9.14
C ASP A 82 -18.56 6.94 7.85
N SER A 83 -19.81 7.39 7.89
CA SER A 83 -20.45 8.12 6.80
C SER A 83 -19.63 9.34 6.37
N LYS A 84 -19.37 9.49 5.06
CA LYS A 84 -18.56 10.60 4.50
C LYS A 84 -17.17 10.76 5.14
N SER A 85 -16.62 9.71 5.75
CA SER A 85 -15.33 9.81 6.42
C SER A 85 -14.16 9.77 5.43
N THR A 86 -13.15 10.55 5.75
CA THR A 86 -11.83 10.51 5.11
C THR A 86 -10.85 10.09 6.18
N VAL A 87 -10.18 8.95 5.98
CA VAL A 87 -9.22 8.41 6.94
C VAL A 87 -7.83 8.55 6.33
N ALA A 88 -6.89 9.09 7.11
CA ALA A 88 -5.48 9.11 6.76
C ALA A 88 -4.77 8.03 7.57
N LEU A 89 -3.99 7.20 6.87
CA LEU A 89 -3.29 6.06 7.43
C LEU A 89 -1.81 6.26 7.18
N SER A 90 -1.04 6.40 8.26
CA SER A 90 0.41 6.46 8.20
C SER A 90 0.95 5.10 8.60
N LEU A 91 1.66 4.43 7.70
CA LEU A 91 2.23 3.11 7.94
C LEU A 91 3.70 3.09 7.64
N VAL A 92 4.46 2.39 8.48
CA VAL A 92 5.87 2.13 8.30
C VAL A 92 6.03 0.69 7.83
N LEU A 93 6.53 0.51 6.60
CA LEU A 93 6.93 -0.77 6.06
C LEU A 93 8.42 -0.96 6.32
N VAL A 94 8.71 -2.04 7.03
CA VAL A 94 10.06 -2.52 7.25
C VAL A 94 10.20 -3.81 6.45
N GLY A 95 10.85 -3.73 5.29
CA GLY A 95 11.28 -4.88 4.52
C GLY A 95 12.68 -5.28 4.95
N GLY A 96 12.78 -6.13 5.97
CA GLY A 96 14.05 -6.75 6.33
C GLY A 96 14.17 -8.14 5.69
N ALA A 97 15.33 -8.41 5.07
CA ALA A 97 15.69 -9.72 4.54
C ALA A 97 14.74 -10.30 3.47
N VAL A 98 14.16 -9.44 2.63
CA VAL A 98 13.42 -9.91 1.44
C VAL A 98 14.42 -10.33 0.37
N THR A 99 14.28 -11.57 -0.12
CA THR A 99 15.07 -12.07 -1.24
C THR A 99 14.58 -11.45 -2.54
N VAL A 100 15.36 -10.52 -3.06
CA VAL A 100 15.16 -9.93 -4.39
C VAL A 100 16.14 -10.54 -5.38
N SER A 101 15.78 -10.56 -6.66
CA SER A 101 16.63 -11.11 -7.72
C SER A 101 17.90 -10.26 -7.81
N VAL A 102 19.03 -10.92 -8.06
CA VAL A 102 20.34 -10.27 -8.16
C VAL A 102 20.36 -9.18 -9.25
N GLU A 103 19.60 -9.36 -10.34
CA GLU A 103 19.42 -8.35 -11.39
C GLU A 103 18.74 -7.06 -10.90
N VAL A 104 17.72 -7.17 -10.06
CA VAL A 104 16.98 -6.02 -9.51
C VAL A 104 17.82 -5.33 -8.45
N ALA A 105 18.49 -6.11 -7.59
CA ALA A 105 19.42 -5.58 -6.61
C ALA A 105 20.55 -4.79 -7.29
N ASN A 106 21.17 -5.36 -8.32
CA ASN A 106 22.26 -4.71 -9.04
C ASN A 106 21.77 -3.48 -9.82
N GLY A 107 20.59 -3.57 -10.44
CA GLY A 107 19.97 -2.42 -11.11
C GLY A 107 19.66 -1.27 -10.14
N LEU A 108 19.24 -1.57 -8.91
CA LEU A 108 18.87 -0.55 -7.93
C LEU A 108 20.10 0.07 -7.23
N VAL A 109 21.18 -0.70 -7.03
CA VAL A 109 22.49 -0.18 -6.61
C VAL A 109 23.05 0.78 -7.66
N MET A 110 22.90 0.43 -8.95
CA MET A 110 23.24 1.35 -10.04
C MET A 110 22.37 2.61 -9.98
N ASP A 111 21.05 2.47 -9.88
CA ASP A 111 20.11 3.61 -9.83
C ASP A 111 20.43 4.55 -8.63
N GLN A 112 20.74 4.00 -7.45
CA GLN A 112 21.23 4.75 -6.28
C GLN A 112 22.53 5.50 -6.56
N SER A 113 23.47 4.90 -7.29
CA SER A 113 24.72 5.57 -7.69
C SER A 113 24.50 6.72 -8.68
N TYR A 114 23.37 6.72 -9.40
CA TYR A 114 23.01 7.74 -10.38
C TYR A 114 22.06 8.82 -9.83
N GLY A 115 21.54 8.67 -8.60
CA GLY A 115 20.85 9.74 -7.87
C GLY A 115 19.49 10.16 -8.44
N TRP A 116 18.60 9.21 -8.70
CA TRP A 116 17.21 9.46 -9.12
C TRP A 116 16.19 8.75 -8.22
#